data_AF-A0A193GH44-F1
#
_entry.id   AF-A0A193GH44-F1
#
_cell.length_a   1.000
_cell.length_b   1.000
_cell.length_c   1.000
_cell.angle_alpha   90.00
_cell.angle_beta   90.00
_cell.angle_gamma   90.00
#
_symmetry.space_group_name_H-M   'P 1'
#
loop_
_entity.id
_entity.type
_entity.pdbx_description
1 polymer ?
#
loop_
_entity_poly.entity_id
_entity_poly.type
_entity_poly.pdbx_seq_one_letter_code
_entity_poly.pdbx_strand_id
1 'polypeptide(L)' 'MVEDGATFWLETGHRYIACRCTGDVLRRVERSTGLSGAAALRAAEYELVEEANRRLAEHEAPPLRLGYHA' A
#
# COMPACT_ATOMS: atom_id res chain seq x y z
N MET A 1 -4.92 -10.37 20.92
CA MET A 1 -4.78 -10.89 19.53
C MET A 1 -4.26 -9.72 18.73
N VAL A 2 -2.96 -9.69 18.44
CA VAL A 2 -2.39 -8.60 17.63
C VAL A 2 -2.77 -8.91 16.20
N GLU A 3 -3.74 -8.18 15.66
CA GLU A 3 -3.96 -8.14 14.21
C GLU A 3 -2.76 -7.42 13.58
N ASP A 4 -1.64 -8.11 13.55
CA ASP A 4 -0.33 -7.63 13.09
C ASP A 4 -0.39 -7.46 11.58
N GLY A 5 -0.71 -6.24 11.17
CA GLY A 5 -0.62 -5.80 9.79
C GLY A 5 0.41 -4.68 9.71
N ALA A 6 1.29 -4.75 8.73
CA ALA A 6 2.27 -3.70 8.49
C ALA A 6 1.52 -2.43 8.07
N THR A 7 1.65 -1.35 8.85
CA THR A 7 1.08 -0.05 8.51
C THR A 7 2.18 0.82 7.94
N PHE A 8 1.95 1.37 6.75
CA PHE A 8 2.84 2.31 6.10
C PHE A 8 2.07 3.56 5.67
N TRP A 9 2.78 4.67 5.50
CA TRP A 9 2.18 5.96 5.19
C TRP A 9 2.62 6.40 3.79
N LEU A 10 1.65 6.76 2.96
CA LEU A 10 1.89 7.38 1.65
C LEU A 10 1.77 8.89 1.81
N GLU A 11 2.83 9.62 1.49
CA GLU A 11 2.80 11.07 1.40
C GLU A 11 2.39 11.50 0.00
N THR A 12 1.35 12.33 -0.07
CA THR A 12 0.85 12.88 -1.33
C THR A 12 0.91 14.40 -1.31
N GLY A 13 2.09 14.99 -1.12
CA GLY A 13 2.41 16.43 -1.18
C GLY A 13 1.71 17.37 -0.18
N HIS A 14 0.48 17.06 0.22
CA HIS A 14 -0.38 17.84 1.11
C HIS A 14 -1.09 16.97 2.16
N ARG A 15 -1.02 15.64 2.05
CA ARG A 15 -1.70 14.69 2.94
C ARG A 15 -0.88 13.42 3.13
N TYR A 16 -1.10 12.76 4.27
CA TYR A 16 -0.59 11.42 4.56
C TYR A 16 -1.74 10.44 4.55
N ILE A 17 -1.55 9.30 3.90
CA ILE A 17 -2.54 8.23 3.79
C ILE A 17 -1.97 7.00 4.47
N ALA A 18 -2.67 6.54 5.52
CA ALA A 18 -2.31 5.28 6.17
C ALA A 18 -2.78 4.11 5.31
N CYS A 19 -1.85 3.29 4.85
CA CYS A 19 -2.12 2.02 4.20
C CYS A 19 -1.77 0.89 5.18
N ARG A 20 -2.69 -0.05 5.35
CA ARG A 20 -2.49 -1.21 6.23
C ARG A 20 -2.46 -2.49 5.40
N CYS A 21 -1.31 -3.15 5.37
CA CYS A 21 -1.17 -4.49 4.84
C CYS A 21 -1.54 -5.50 5.92
N THR A 22 -2.78 -5.99 5.89
CA THR A 22 -3.21 -7.07 6.79
C THR A 22 -2.66 -8.41 6.34
N GLY A 23 -2.58 -9.38 7.25
CA GLY A 23 -2.15 -10.74 6.91
C GLY A 23 -3.01 -11.43 5.84
N ASP A 24 -4.25 -10.96 5.60
CA ASP A 24 -5.10 -11.46 4.51
C ASP A 24 -4.68 -10.90 3.14
N VAL A 25 -4.28 -9.62 3.08
CA VAL A 25 -3.73 -9.01 1.86
C VAL A 25 -2.42 -9.71 1.49
N LEU A 26 -1.54 -9.94 2.46
CA LEU A 26 -0.30 -10.67 2.24
C LEU A 26 -0.56 -12.08 1.70
N ARG A 27 -1.43 -12.86 2.36
CA ARG A 27 -1.79 -14.21 1.93
C ARG A 27 -2.44 -14.24 0.53
N ARG A 28 -3.21 -13.21 0.18
CA ARG A 28 -3.78 -13.07 -1.18
C ARG A 28 -2.68 -12.89 -2.22
N VAL A 29 -1.72 -12.00 -1.95
CA VAL A 29 -0.60 -11.71 -2.85
C VAL A 29 0.31 -12.92 -3.00
N GLU A 30 0.62 -13.62 -1.91
CA GLU A 30 1.40 -14.86 -1.95
C GLU A 30 0.75 -15.91 -2.86
N ARG A 31 -0.58 -16.11 -2.75
CA ARG A 31 -1.31 -17.05 -3.63
C ARG A 31 -1.37 -16.59 -5.09
N SER A 32 -1.53 -15.29 -5.33
CA SER A 32 -1.70 -14.76 -6.69
C SER A 32 -0.39 -14.67 -7.47
N THR A 33 0.72 -14.48 -6.77
CA THR A 33 2.03 -14.23 -7.39
C THR A 33 3.02 -15.38 -7.20
N GLY A 34 2.76 -16.29 -6.27
CA GLY A 34 3.71 -17.34 -5.86
C GLY A 34 4.91 -16.80 -5.06
N LEU A 35 4.95 -15.50 -4.75
CA LEU A 35 5.99 -14.88 -3.93
C LEU A 35 5.74 -15.20 -2.44
N SER A 36 6.78 -15.07 -1.62
CA SER A 36 6.68 -15.22 -0.16
C SER A 36 7.60 -14.24 0.58
N GLY A 37 7.33 -14.06 1.88
CA GLY A 37 8.16 -13.24 2.76
C GLY A 37 8.30 -11.79 2.28
N ALA A 38 9.52 -11.26 2.24
CA ALA A 38 9.78 -9.87 1.85
C ALA A 38 9.36 -9.54 0.41
N ALA A 39 9.41 -10.51 -0.52
CA ALA A 39 8.98 -10.28 -1.90
C ALA A 39 7.46 -10.14 -1.99
N ALA A 40 6.72 -10.97 -1.25
CA ALA A 40 5.26 -10.86 -1.15
C ALA A 40 4.85 -9.57 -0.45
N LEU A 41 5.58 -9.15 0.59
CA LEU A 41 5.32 -7.89 1.27
C LEU A 41 5.47 -6.69 0.33
N ARG A 42 6.57 -6.62 -0.44
CA ARG A 42 6.76 -5.55 -1.43
C ARG A 42 5.67 -5.53 -2.52
N ALA A 43 5.26 -6.71 -2.99
CA ALA A 43 4.17 -6.81 -3.95
C ALA A 43 2.84 -6.34 -3.35
N ALA A 44 2.57 -6.67 -2.08
CA ALA A 44 1.39 -6.21 -1.36
C ALA A 44 1.41 -4.69 -1.12
N GLU A 45 2.56 -4.12 -0.78
CA GLU A 45 2.75 -2.66 -0.68
C GLU A 45 2.43 -1.98 -2.00
N TYR A 46 2.95 -2.50 -3.12
CA TYR A 46 2.72 -1.94 -4.45
C TYR A 46 1.23 -1.93 -4.84
N GLU A 47 0.52 -3.05 -4.64
CA GLU A 47 -0.93 -3.11 -4.89
C GLU A 47 -1.72 -2.10 -4.05
N LEU A 48 -1.34 -1.93 -2.78
CA LEU A 48 -1.99 -0.99 -1.87
C LEU A 48 -1.71 0.47 -2.26
N VAL A 49 -0.51 0.78 -2.76
CA VAL A 49 -0.18 2.10 -3.31
C VAL A 49 -1.00 2.40 -4.56
N GLU A 50 -1.10 1.45 -5.50
CA GLU A 50 -1.90 1.63 -6.72
C GLU A 50 -3.39 1.84 -6.40
N GLU A 51 -3.94 1.07 -5.47
CA GLU A 51 -5.32 1.21 -5.02
C GLU A 51 -5.56 2.57 -4.34
N ALA A 52 -4.65 3.01 -3.47
CA ALA A 52 -4.74 4.31 -2.83
C ALA A 52 -4.68 5.45 -3.87
N ASN A 53 -3.75 5.37 -4.82
CA ASN A 53 -3.64 6.34 -5.91
C ASN A 53 -4.89 6.37 -6.79
N ARG A 54 -5.48 5.21 -7.11
CA ARG A 54 -6.72 5.14 -7.88
C ARG A 54 -7.88 5.83 -7.16
N ARG A 55 -8.07 5.53 -5.87
CA ARG A 55 -9.11 6.18 -5.06
C ARG A 55 -8.91 7.68 -4.95
N LEU A 56 -7.67 8.14 -4.81
CA LEU A 56 -7.40 9.58 -4.78
C LEU A 56 -7.69 10.24 -6.13
N ALA A 57 -7.33 9.60 -7.25
CA ALA A 57 -7.63 10.10 -8.59
C ALA A 57 -9.14 10.13 -8.88
N GLU A 58 -9.91 9.21 -8.30
CA GLU A 58 -11.37 9.23 -8.34
C GLU A 58 -11.97 10.38 -7.51
N HIS A 59 -11.28 10.82 -6.45
CA HIS A 59 -11.78 11.83 -5.51
C HIS A 59 -11.24 13.26 -5.75
N GLU A 60 -10.08 13.47 -6.38
CA GLU A 60 -9.49 14.79 -6.62
C GLU A 60 -8.80 14.90 -7.99
N ALA A 61 -8.96 16.06 -8.65
CA ALA A 61 -8.28 16.39 -9.90
C ALA A 61 -6.74 16.50 -9.68
N PRO A 62 -5.92 15.92 -10.58
CA PRO A 62 -4.49 15.64 -10.37
C PRO A 62 -3.56 16.88 -10.35
N PRO A 63 -2.28 16.77 -9.92
CA PRO A 63 -1.50 15.54 -9.71
C PRO A 63 -0.83 15.36 -8.33
N LEU A 64 -0.84 14.12 -7.83
CA LEU A 64 -0.17 13.68 -6.60
C LEU A 64 1.32 13.42 -6.90
N ARG A 65 2.22 14.03 -6.13
CA ARG A 65 3.68 13.78 -6.20
C ARG A 65 4.09 12.89 -5.02
N LEU A 66 4.77 11.79 -5.31
CA LEU A 66 5.36 10.88 -4.32
C LEU A 66 6.64 11.50 -3.75
N GLY A 67 6.69 11.72 -2.43
CA GLY A 67 7.88 12.13 -1.69
C GLY A 67 8.41 10.99 -0.81
N TYR A 68 9.70 10.67 -0.92
CA TYR A 68 10.39 9.70 -0.05
C TYR A 68 11.23 10.48 0.96
N HIS A 69 10.95 10.35 2.25
CA HIS A 69 11.77 10.94 3.32
C HIS A 69 12.77 9.90 3.85
N ALA A 70 14.04 10.33 3.95
CA ALA A 70 15.19 9.56 4.39
C ALA A 70 15.25 9.32 5.90
#